data_AF-A0A3N4ZLV9-F1
#
_entry.id   AF-A0A3N4ZLV9-F1
#
_cell.length_a   1.000
_cell.length_b   1.000
_cell.length_c   1.000
_cell.angle_alpha   90.00
_cell.angle_beta   90.00
_cell.angle_gamma   90.00
#
_symmetry.space_group_name_H-M   'P 1'
#
loop_
_entity.id
_entity.type
_entity.pdbx_description
1 polymer ?
#
loop_
_entity_poly.entity_id
_entity_poly.type
_entity_poly.pdbx_seq_one_letter_code
_entity_poly.pdbx_strand_id
1 'polypeptide(L)'
;MEPETIRRSLDAIDEAGERYLRALCQENDVTVERVGVRTPDAMLLVALIGAAATVSFVVERWHDRLRGGQVIDLRPEAERVAYRDPGLAYGYVVVRAVDGTVTVHVHELPSQTLEIVKVVVDALTGMTGKGAHEIARMARESVDGRASVEVDGQ
;
A
#
# COMPACT_ATOMS: atom_id res chain seq x y z
N MET A 1 27.56 -23.48 -7.84
CA MET A 1 26.13 -23.58 -7.48
C MET A 1 25.38 -22.89 -8.59
N GLU A 2 24.60 -23.64 -9.37
CA GLU A 2 23.58 -23.03 -10.23
C GLU A 2 22.66 -22.21 -9.31
N PRO A 3 22.37 -20.94 -9.61
CA PRO A 3 21.45 -20.17 -8.81
C PRO A 3 20.08 -20.89 -8.80
N GLU A 4 19.57 -21.13 -7.60
CA GLU A 4 18.28 -21.79 -7.41
C GLU A 4 17.20 -20.96 -8.13
N THR A 5 16.63 -21.51 -9.20
CA THR A 5 15.68 -20.79 -10.04
C THR A 5 14.30 -20.84 -9.39
N ILE A 6 13.94 -19.78 -8.66
CA ILE A 6 12.64 -19.66 -8.02
C ILE A 6 11.72 -18.86 -8.94
N ARG A 7 10.64 -19.49 -9.40
CA ARG A 7 9.63 -18.87 -10.27
C ARG A 7 8.39 -18.55 -9.47
N ARG A 8 7.94 -17.29 -9.53
CA ARG A 8 6.66 -16.83 -8.99
C ARG A 8 5.86 -16.13 -10.06
N SER A 9 4.55 -16.35 -10.03
CA SER A 9 3.57 -15.85 -10.98
C SER A 9 2.75 -14.75 -10.33
N LEU A 10 2.54 -13.64 -11.03
CA LEU A 10 1.73 -12.51 -10.59
C LEU A 10 0.49 -12.35 -11.48
N ASP A 11 -0.65 -12.03 -10.87
CA ASP A 11 -1.95 -11.81 -11.55
C ASP A 11 -1.95 -10.56 -12.45
N ALA A 12 -3.04 -10.31 -13.18
CA ALA A 12 -3.21 -9.22 -14.16
C ALA A 12 -2.48 -7.93 -13.78
N ILE A 13 -1.52 -7.58 -14.63
CA ILE A 13 -0.72 -6.36 -14.51
C ILE A 13 -1.05 -5.44 -15.69
N ASP A 14 -1.44 -4.21 -15.38
CA ASP A 14 -1.60 -3.13 -16.35
C ASP A 14 -0.25 -2.48 -16.72
N GLU A 15 -0.23 -1.55 -17.67
CA GLU A 15 1.04 -0.95 -18.15
C GLU A 15 1.77 -0.15 -17.06
N ALA A 16 1.04 0.55 -16.20
CA ALA A 16 1.61 1.33 -15.10
C ALA A 16 2.22 0.40 -14.04
N GLY A 17 1.53 -0.69 -13.76
CA GLY A 17 1.96 -1.78 -12.92
C GLY A 17 3.23 -2.45 -13.40
N GLU A 18 3.28 -2.82 -14.68
CA GLU A 18 4.45 -3.48 -15.26
C GLU A 18 5.68 -2.57 -15.17
N ARG A 19 5.52 -1.27 -15.46
CA ARG A 19 6.61 -0.29 -15.37
C ARG A 19 7.21 -0.24 -13.97
N TYR A 20 6.36 -0.23 -12.94
CA TYR A 20 6.82 -0.26 -11.56
C TYR A 20 7.48 -1.58 -11.20
N LEU A 21 6.86 -2.72 -11.56
CA LEU A 21 7.43 -4.03 -11.27
C LEU A 21 8.82 -4.16 -11.89
N ARG A 22 9.01 -3.69 -13.12
CA ARG A 22 10.32 -3.68 -13.79
C ARG A 22 11.35 -2.82 -13.06
N ALA A 23 10.98 -1.61 -12.64
CA ALA A 23 11.88 -0.74 -11.87
C ALA A 23 12.28 -1.39 -10.54
N LEU A 24 11.30 -1.94 -9.82
CA LEU A 24 11.54 -2.62 -8.55
C LEU A 24 12.43 -3.86 -8.72
N CYS A 25 12.23 -4.65 -9.78
CA CYS A 25 13.07 -5.79 -10.10
C CYS A 25 14.52 -5.36 -10.39
N GLN A 26 14.71 -4.30 -11.18
CA GLN A 26 16.02 -3.76 -11.50
C GLN A 26 16.78 -3.26 -10.27
N GLU A 27 16.10 -2.58 -9.34
CA GLU A 27 16.69 -2.11 -8.08
C GLU A 27 17.17 -3.25 -7.17
N ASN A 28 16.56 -4.44 -7.29
CA ASN A 28 16.81 -5.58 -6.41
C ASN A 28 17.54 -6.73 -7.10
N ASP A 29 18.09 -6.53 -8.30
CA ASP A 29 18.77 -7.58 -9.09
C ASP A 29 17.90 -8.84 -9.32
N VAL A 30 16.60 -8.62 -9.55
CA VAL A 30 15.64 -9.66 -9.92
C VAL A 30 15.37 -9.58 -11.42
N THR A 31 15.44 -10.71 -12.11
CA THR A 31 15.05 -10.77 -13.52
C THR A 31 13.56 -10.98 -13.65
N VAL A 32 12.93 -10.28 -14.59
CA VAL A 32 11.48 -10.30 -14.82
C VAL A 32 11.14 -10.64 -16.26
N GLU A 33 10.33 -11.68 -16.46
CA GLU A 33 9.90 -12.16 -17.77
C GLU A 33 8.39 -11.99 -17.93
N ARG A 34 7.98 -11.42 -19.07
CA ARG A 34 6.58 -11.39 -19.49
C ARG A 34 6.19 -12.75 -20.05
N VAL A 35 5.19 -13.39 -19.45
CA VAL A 35 4.60 -14.61 -19.97
C VAL A 35 3.20 -14.27 -20.46
N GLY A 36 3.02 -14.20 -21.78
CA GLY A 36 1.71 -13.91 -22.38
C GLY A 36 0.74 -15.07 -22.16
N VAL A 37 -0.35 -14.84 -21.41
CA VAL A 37 -1.48 -15.79 -21.34
C VAL A 37 -2.42 -15.46 -22.50
N ARG A 38 -2.52 -16.37 -23.47
CA ARG A 38 -3.47 -16.21 -24.59
C ARG A 38 -4.88 -16.59 -24.14
N THR A 39 -5.63 -15.62 -23.63
CA THR A 39 -7.09 -15.66 -23.56
C THR A 39 -7.69 -14.33 -24.02
N PRO A 40 -8.98 -14.29 -24.43
CA PRO A 40 -9.58 -13.14 -25.12
C PRO A 40 -9.54 -11.81 -24.34
N ASP A 41 -9.38 -11.85 -23.01
CA ASP A 41 -9.35 -10.70 -22.09
C ASP A 41 -7.95 -10.47 -21.48
N ALA A 42 -6.89 -10.78 -22.25
CA ALA A 42 -5.52 -11.08 -21.81
C ALA A 42 -5.00 -10.34 -20.55
N MET A 43 -4.94 -11.11 -19.47
CA MET A 43 -4.23 -10.83 -18.23
C MET A 43 -2.75 -11.23 -18.39
N LEU A 44 -1.85 -10.27 -18.19
CA LEU A 44 -0.41 -10.51 -18.28
C LEU A 44 0.09 -11.28 -17.05
N LEU A 45 0.76 -12.40 -17.28
CA LEU A 45 1.50 -13.13 -16.25
C LEU A 45 2.95 -12.64 -16.24
N VAL A 46 3.49 -12.39 -15.06
CA VAL A 46 4.90 -12.03 -14.90
C VAL A 46 5.62 -13.08 -14.06
N ALA A 47 6.74 -13.58 -14.59
CA ALA A 47 7.63 -14.50 -13.90
C ALA A 47 8.86 -13.75 -13.36
N LEU A 48 9.19 -13.98 -12.09
CA LEU A 48 10.37 -13.43 -11.43
C LEU A 48 11.43 -14.51 -11.21
N ILE A 49 12.71 -14.16 -11.37
CA ILE A 49 13.86 -15.06 -11.22
C ILE A 49 14.94 -14.33 -10.40
N GLY A 50 15.42 -14.97 -9.33
CA GLY A 50 16.44 -14.43 -8.43
C GLY A 50 16.49 -15.21 -7.11
N ALA A 51 17.22 -14.67 -6.12
CA ALA A 51 17.30 -15.26 -4.79
C ALA A 51 15.92 -15.28 -4.09
N ALA A 52 15.64 -16.34 -3.33
CA ALA A 52 14.32 -16.57 -2.70
C ALA A 52 13.80 -15.37 -1.90
N ALA A 53 14.66 -14.79 -1.06
CA ALA A 53 14.33 -13.66 -0.21
C ALA A 53 14.01 -12.41 -1.05
N THR A 54 14.84 -12.14 -2.06
CA THR A 54 14.68 -10.99 -2.95
C THR A 54 13.43 -11.12 -3.82
N VAL A 55 13.17 -12.29 -4.42
CA VAL A 55 11.94 -12.55 -5.18
C VAL A 55 10.72 -12.38 -4.28
N SER A 56 10.76 -12.90 -3.06
CA SER A 56 9.66 -12.75 -2.10
C SER A 56 9.42 -11.27 -1.75
N PHE A 57 10.49 -10.51 -1.51
CA PHE A 57 10.40 -9.07 -1.26
C PHE A 57 9.79 -8.29 -2.43
N VAL A 58 10.20 -8.59 -3.67
CA VAL A 58 9.61 -7.96 -4.87
C VAL A 58 8.13 -8.31 -5.02
N VAL A 59 7.76 -9.58 -4.82
CA VAL A 59 6.35 -10.03 -4.89
C VAL A 59 5.51 -9.35 -3.82
N GLU A 60 6.00 -9.28 -2.58
CA GLU A 60 5.31 -8.65 -1.46
C GLU A 60 5.10 -7.16 -1.72
N ARG A 61 6.16 -6.44 -2.11
CA ARG A 61 6.10 -5.01 -2.40
C ARG A 61 5.24 -4.67 -3.64
N TRP A 62 5.21 -5.56 -4.63
CA TRP A 62 4.28 -5.49 -5.75
C TRP A 62 2.82 -5.68 -5.29
N HIS A 63 2.57 -6.70 -4.49
CA HIS A 63 1.24 -6.98 -3.94
C HIS A 63 0.75 -5.83 -3.06
N ASP A 64 1.64 -5.24 -2.27
CA ASP A 64 1.38 -4.07 -1.46
C ASP A 64 0.93 -2.89 -2.34
N ARG A 65 1.66 -2.59 -3.42
CA ARG A 65 1.23 -1.57 -4.39
C ARG A 65 -0.19 -1.82 -4.91
N LEU A 66 -0.54 -3.07 -5.25
CA LEU A 66 -1.88 -3.40 -5.74
C LEU A 66 -2.97 -3.17 -4.69
N ARG A 67 -2.64 -3.33 -3.41
CA ARG A 67 -3.58 -3.04 -2.31
C ARG A 67 -3.78 -1.54 -2.09
N GLY A 68 -2.81 -0.71 -2.43
CA GLY A 68 -2.81 0.74 -2.23
C GLY A 68 -2.89 1.16 -0.75
N GLY A 69 -2.73 2.46 -0.51
CA GLY A 69 -2.95 3.06 0.80
C GLY A 69 -4.44 3.13 1.13
N GLN A 70 -4.76 3.27 2.41
CA GLN A 70 -6.12 3.50 2.90
C GLN A 70 -6.37 5.01 2.96
N VAL A 71 -7.47 5.47 2.36
CA VAL A 71 -7.96 6.84 2.55
C VAL A 71 -9.18 6.79 3.47
N ILE A 72 -9.22 7.71 4.42
CA ILE A 72 -10.38 8.00 5.26
C ILE A 72 -10.75 9.46 5.04
N ASP A 73 -11.90 9.72 4.42
CA ASP A 73 -12.36 11.08 4.16
C ASP A 73 -13.42 11.47 5.18
N LEU A 74 -13.03 12.32 6.13
CA LEU A 74 -13.87 12.78 7.25
C LEU A 74 -14.49 14.16 6.99
N ARG A 75 -14.32 14.69 5.77
CA ARG A 75 -14.95 15.93 5.34
C ARG A 75 -16.46 15.75 5.20
N PRO A 76 -17.29 16.75 5.59
CA PRO A 76 -18.75 16.65 5.52
C PRO A 76 -19.30 16.33 4.13
N GLU A 77 -18.60 16.77 3.08
CA GLU A 77 -18.99 16.59 1.68
C GLU A 77 -18.46 15.29 1.04
N ALA A 78 -17.78 14.43 1.81
CA ALA A 78 -17.18 13.22 1.28
C ALA A 78 -18.25 12.20 0.84
N GLU A 79 -18.20 11.77 -0.43
CA GLU A 79 -19.10 10.73 -0.96
C GLU A 79 -18.84 9.36 -0.32
N ARG A 80 -17.60 9.10 0.11
CA ARG A 80 -17.17 7.83 0.70
C ARG A 80 -16.24 8.08 1.88
N VAL A 81 -16.60 7.55 3.04
CA VAL A 81 -15.82 7.70 4.27
C VAL A 81 -14.50 6.93 4.22
N ALA A 82 -14.45 5.76 3.56
CA ALA A 82 -13.24 4.96 3.47
C ALA A 82 -13.11 4.27 2.10
N TYR A 83 -11.92 4.34 1.50
CA TYR A 83 -11.58 3.69 0.23
C TYR A 83 -10.08 3.45 0.11
N ARG A 84 -9.67 2.54 -0.79
CA ARG A 84 -8.25 2.32 -1.12
C ARG A 84 -7.86 3.20 -2.29
N ASP A 85 -6.67 3.79 -2.20
CA ASP A 85 -6.08 4.61 -3.25
C ASP A 85 -4.77 3.94 -3.74
N PRO A 86 -4.73 3.43 -4.98
CA PRO A 86 -3.52 2.86 -5.58
C PRO A 86 -2.37 3.85 -5.77
N GLY A 87 -2.66 5.17 -5.74
CA GLY A 87 -1.66 6.23 -5.75
C GLY A 87 -0.92 6.39 -4.42
N LEU A 88 -1.44 5.81 -3.34
CA LEU A 88 -0.79 5.74 -2.04
C LEU A 88 -0.09 4.41 -1.86
N ALA A 89 1.10 4.43 -1.26
CA ALA A 89 1.80 3.20 -0.90
C ALA A 89 1.01 2.43 0.18
N TYR A 90 1.09 1.11 0.14
CA TYR A 90 0.53 0.27 1.20
C TYR A 90 1.15 0.61 2.56
N GLY A 91 0.36 0.50 3.62
CA GLY A 91 0.76 0.94 4.96
C GLY A 91 0.62 2.43 5.21
N TYR A 92 0.29 3.22 4.19
CA TYR A 92 -0.20 4.59 4.39
C TYR A 92 -1.70 4.59 4.67
N VAL A 93 -2.08 5.33 5.70
CA VAL A 93 -3.45 5.77 5.93
C VAL A 93 -3.47 7.29 5.82
N VAL A 94 -4.18 7.81 4.82
CA VAL A 94 -4.37 9.25 4.64
C VAL A 94 -5.76 9.62 5.13
N VAL A 95 -5.84 10.53 6.08
CA VAL A 95 -7.08 11.03 6.65
C VAL A 95 -7.29 12.46 6.17
N ARG A 96 -8.39 12.71 5.46
CA ARG A 96 -8.78 14.07 5.04
C ARG A 96 -9.72 14.65 6.10
N ALA A 97 -9.23 15.63 6.83
CA ALA A 97 -9.98 16.39 7.81
C ALA A 97 -10.62 17.62 7.16
N VAL A 98 -11.38 18.39 7.95
CA VAL A 98 -12.03 19.63 7.46
C VAL A 98 -11.05 20.75 7.10
N ASP A 99 -9.89 20.77 7.76
CA ASP A 99 -8.90 21.86 7.73
C ASP A 99 -7.50 21.39 7.28
N GLY A 100 -7.34 20.10 6.98
CA GLY A 100 -6.03 19.55 6.65
C GLY A 100 -6.03 18.06 6.37
N THR A 101 -4.83 17.53 6.16
CA THR A 101 -4.59 16.11 5.93
C THR A 101 -3.72 15.55 7.04
N VAL A 102 -4.06 14.36 7.52
CA VAL A 102 -3.22 13.60 8.45
C VAL A 102 -2.73 12.35 7.73
N THR A 103 -1.43 12.18 7.67
CA THR A 103 -0.80 11.00 7.06
C THR A 103 -0.27 10.11 8.17
N VAL A 104 -0.78 8.90 8.24
CA VAL A 104 -0.27 7.84 9.13
C VAL A 104 0.51 6.86 8.28
N HIS A 105 1.80 6.66 8.58
CA HIS A 105 2.63 5.69 7.89
C HIS A 105 3.04 4.59 8.86
N VAL A 106 2.54 3.39 8.60
CA VAL A 106 2.81 2.20 9.40
C VAL A 106 4.17 1.60 9.00
N HIS A 107 5.08 1.45 9.96
CA HIS A 107 6.45 0.98 9.71
C HIS A 107 6.64 -0.53 9.93
N GLU A 108 5.55 -1.30 9.91
CA GLU A 108 5.54 -2.71 10.28
C GLU A 108 5.47 -3.64 9.06
N LEU A 109 5.79 -4.92 9.29
CA LEU A 109 5.66 -5.97 8.28
C LEU A 109 4.22 -6.05 7.72
N PRO A 110 4.01 -6.41 6.44
CA PRO A 110 2.70 -6.44 5.80
C PRO A 110 1.63 -7.27 6.52
N SER A 111 2.04 -8.30 7.26
CA SER A 111 1.16 -9.12 8.11
C SER A 111 0.57 -8.37 9.30
N GLN A 112 1.26 -7.34 9.81
CA GLN A 112 0.84 -6.51 10.93
C GLN A 112 0.24 -5.17 10.47
N THR A 113 0.57 -4.73 9.25
CA THR A 113 0.03 -3.49 8.66
C THR A 113 -1.48 -3.45 8.66
N LEU A 114 -2.16 -4.55 8.31
CA LEU A 114 -3.63 -4.58 8.27
C LEU A 114 -4.26 -4.39 9.65
N GLU A 115 -3.67 -4.96 10.69
CA GLU A 115 -4.14 -4.81 12.06
C GLU A 115 -4.03 -3.36 12.51
N ILE A 116 -2.90 -2.71 12.25
CA ILE A 116 -2.66 -1.32 12.63
C ILE A 116 -3.55 -0.37 11.83
N VAL A 117 -3.69 -0.60 10.51
CA VAL A 117 -4.62 0.16 9.67
C VAL A 117 -6.05 0.04 10.23
N LYS A 118 -6.46 -1.16 10.65
CA LYS A 118 -7.78 -1.37 11.25
C LYS A 118 -7.93 -0.61 12.57
N VAL A 119 -6.95 -0.67 13.46
CA VAL A 119 -6.95 0.08 14.73
C VAL A 119 -7.09 1.58 14.48
N VAL A 120 -6.35 2.12 13.50
CA VAL A 120 -6.44 3.53 13.10
C VAL A 120 -7.82 3.85 12.54
N VAL A 121 -8.36 3.03 11.65
CA VAL A 121 -9.71 3.23 11.08
C VAL A 121 -10.78 3.21 12.17
N ASP A 122 -10.73 2.23 13.07
CA ASP A 122 -11.70 2.07 14.15
C ASP A 122 -11.63 3.26 15.13
N ALA A 123 -10.43 3.73 15.47
CA ALA A 123 -10.23 4.90 16.35
C ALA A 123 -10.71 6.22 15.74
N LEU A 124 -10.65 6.34 14.41
CA LEU A 124 -11.08 7.54 13.68
C LEU A 124 -12.55 7.50 13.27
N THR A 125 -13.22 6.35 13.46
CA THR A 125 -14.64 6.21 13.20
C THR A 125 -15.43 7.13 14.14
N GLY A 126 -16.21 8.05 13.56
CA GLY A 126 -16.98 9.05 14.33
C GLY A 126 -16.27 10.40 14.51
N MET A 127 -15.08 10.58 13.95
CA MET A 127 -14.36 11.88 13.92
C MET A 127 -14.75 12.78 12.74
N THR A 128 -15.89 12.54 12.10
CA THR A 128 -16.42 13.38 11.02
C THR A 128 -16.56 14.84 11.48
N GLY A 129 -16.08 15.77 10.66
CA GLY A 129 -16.14 17.21 10.96
C GLY A 129 -15.07 17.71 11.93
N LYS A 130 -14.15 16.85 12.39
CA LYS A 130 -13.03 17.26 13.25
C LYS A 130 -11.81 17.72 12.45
N GLY A 131 -11.00 18.56 13.09
CA GLY A 131 -9.77 19.10 12.51
C GLY A 131 -8.59 18.14 12.56
N ALA A 132 -7.61 18.37 11.70
CA ALA A 132 -6.45 17.51 11.46
C ALA A 132 -5.61 17.31 12.73
N HIS A 133 -5.48 18.32 13.59
CA HIS A 133 -4.77 18.20 14.86
C HIS A 133 -5.45 17.25 15.84
N GLU A 134 -6.78 17.27 15.92
CA GLU A 134 -7.55 16.39 16.81
C GLU A 134 -7.47 14.93 16.32
N ILE A 135 -7.60 14.74 15.01
CA ILE A 135 -7.45 13.45 14.32
C ILE A 135 -6.03 12.90 14.51
N ALA A 136 -5.00 13.72 14.34
CA ALA A 136 -3.60 13.30 14.49
C ALA A 136 -3.28 12.90 15.93
N ARG A 137 -3.83 13.61 16.92
CA ARG A 137 -3.71 13.21 18.33
C ARG A 137 -4.31 11.82 18.56
N MET A 138 -5.53 11.59 18.10
CA MET A 138 -6.20 10.28 18.23
C MET A 138 -5.43 9.16 17.51
N ALA A 139 -4.95 9.43 16.28
CA ALA A 139 -4.15 8.48 15.53
C ALA A 139 -2.85 8.11 16.28
N ARG A 140 -2.13 9.09 16.83
CA ARG A 140 -0.90 8.85 17.62
C ARG A 140 -1.16 8.01 18.87
N GLU A 141 -2.24 8.32 19.59
CA GLU A 141 -2.66 7.55 20.78
C GLU A 141 -2.99 6.09 20.42
N SER A 142 -3.48 5.83 19.21
CA SER A 142 -3.93 4.51 18.77
C SER A 142 -2.81 3.60 18.25
N VAL A 143 -1.72 4.17 17.72
CA VAL A 143 -0.65 3.41 17.06
C VAL A 143 0.50 3.01 17.98
N ASP A 144 0.61 3.60 19.18
CA ASP A 144 1.61 3.27 20.21
C ASP A 144 3.06 3.17 19.66
N GLY A 145 3.45 4.13 18.81
CA GLY A 145 4.79 4.19 18.21
C GLY A 145 5.03 3.27 17.00
N ARG A 146 4.06 2.42 16.63
CA ARG A 146 4.15 1.51 15.46
C ARG A 146 3.92 2.20 14.11
N ALA A 147 3.57 3.49 14.13
CA ALA A 147 3.39 4.32 12.96
C ALA A 147 3.85 5.75 13.22
N SER A 148 4.33 6.42 12.18
CA SER A 148 4.51 7.87 12.18
C SER A 148 3.21 8.57 11.79
N VAL A 149 2.98 9.76 12.36
CA VAL A 149 1.78 10.57 12.11
C VAL A 149 2.18 12.00 11.80
N GLU A 150 1.98 12.40 10.56
CA GLU A 150 2.28 13.72 10.00
C GLU A 150 0.98 14.49 9.75
N VAL A 151 1.04 15.82 9.87
CA VAL A 151 -0.11 16.71 9.68
C VAL A 151 0.27 17.77 8.67
N ASP A 152 -0.45 17.81 7.56
CA ASP A 152 -0.33 18.82 6.52
C ASP A 152 -1.62 19.65 6.51
N GLY A 153 -1.60 20.78 7.23
CA GLY A 153 -2.75 21.70 7.36
C GLY A 153 -2.50 22.77 8.42
N GLN A 154 -3.02 23.99 8.18
CA GLN A 154 -2.85 25.17 9.04
C GLN A 154 -3.94 25.26 10.11
#